data_AF-A0A2M7VKJ3-F1
#
_entry.id   AF-A0A2M7VKJ3-F1
#
_cell.length_a   1.000
_cell.length_b   1.000
_cell.length_c   1.000
_cell.angle_alpha   90.00
_cell.angle_beta   90.00
_cell.angle_gamma   90.00
#
_symmetry.space_group_name_H-M   'P 1'
#
loop_
_entity.id
_entity.type
_entity.pdbx_description
1 polymer ?
#
loop_
_entity_poly.entity_id
_entity_poly.type
_entity_poly.pdbx_seq_one_letter_code
_entity_poly.pdbx_strand_id
1 'polypeptide(L)' 'RVIILSGDGDFLPVLKYLKEQGKEVITLDRGPRTAREIRRFAGSNFRDFEYLKYRIKFDENK' A
#
# COMPACT_ATOMS: atom_id res chain seq x y z
N ARG A 1 -13.79 -3.14 4.16
CA ARG A 1 -12.63 -2.64 3.40
C ARG A 1 -11.65 -1.96 4.37
N VAL A 2 -10.36 -2.18 4.22
CA VAL A 2 -9.27 -1.60 5.04
C VAL A 2 -8.25 -0.99 4.09
N ILE A 3 -7.78 0.22 4.42
CA ILE A 3 -6.70 0.90 3.70
C ILE A 3 -5.54 1.04 4.68
N ILE A 4 -4.36 0.58 4.28
CA ILE A 4 -3.12 0.76 5.05
C ILE A 4 -2.18 1.66 4.29
N LEU A 5 -1.65 2.67 4.97
CA LEU A 5 -0.60 3.56 4.48
C LEU A 5 0.73 3.19 5.15
N SER A 6 1.24 2.01 4.81
CA SER A 6 2.50 1.50 5.33
C SER A 6 2.96 0.32 4.47
N GLY A 7 4.26 0.21 4.27
CA GLY A 7 4.90 -0.96 3.70
C GLY A 7 5.74 -1.74 4.69
N ASP A 8 5.62 -1.48 5.99
CA ASP A 8 6.39 -2.19 7.01
C ASP A 8 5.94 -3.65 7.13
N GLY A 9 6.91 -4.57 7.16
CA GLY A 9 6.68 -6.00 7.23
C GLY A 9 6.03 -6.45 8.53
N ASP A 10 6.23 -5.69 9.62
CA ASP A 10 5.71 -6.02 10.95
C ASP A 10 4.18 -6.04 11.00
N PHE A 11 3.49 -5.38 10.06
CA PHE A 11 2.03 -5.40 9.96
C PHE A 11 1.46 -6.65 9.29
N LEU A 12 2.29 -7.48 8.66
CA LEU A 12 1.82 -8.63 7.88
C LEU A 12 0.89 -9.58 8.67
N PRO A 13 1.13 -9.93 9.96
CA PRO A 13 0.20 -10.75 10.74
C PRO A 13 -1.20 -10.12 10.87
N VAL A 14 -1.26 -8.82 11.12
CA VAL A 14 -2.52 -8.07 11.25
C VAL A 14 -3.25 -8.02 9.92
N LEU A 15 -2.54 -7.78 8.81
CA LEU A 15 -3.15 -7.74 7.48
C LEU A 15 -3.69 -9.11 7.04
N LYS A 16 -2.99 -10.20 7.37
CA LYS A 16 -3.46 -11.57 7.13
C LYS A 16 -4.75 -11.85 7.90
N TYR A 17 -4.76 -11.54 9.20
CA TYR A 17 -5.96 -11.68 10.02
C TYR A 17 -7.15 -10.92 9.44
N LEU A 18 -6.97 -9.65 9.05
CA LEU A 18 -8.05 -8.85 8.45
C LEU A 18 -8.57 -9.46 7.14
N LYS A 19 -7.68 -10.01 6.31
CA LYS A 19 -8.04 -10.70 5.06
C LYS A 19 -8.82 -11.99 5.34
N GLU A 20 -8.43 -12.76 6.35
CA GLU A 20 -9.15 -13.97 6.82
C GLU A 20 -10.55 -13.64 7.34
N GLN A 21 -10.73 -12.47 7.95
CA GLN A 21 -12.05 -11.94 8.33
C GLN A 21 -12.88 -11.42 7.12
N GLY A 22 -12.48 -11.74 5.89
CA GLY A 22 -13.17 -11.34 4.66
C GLY A 22 -13.02 -9.86 4.31
N LYS A 23 -12.11 -9.12 4.95
CA LYS A 23 -11.90 -7.71 4.62
C LYS A 23 -10.99 -7.59 3.40
N GLU A 24 -11.43 -6.80 2.43
CA GLU A 24 -10.55 -6.31 1.37
C GLU A 24 -9.50 -5.36 1.97
N VAL A 25 -8.23 -5.69 1.78
CA VAL A 25 -7.08 -4.88 2.23
C VAL A 25 -6.43 -4.21 1.02
N ILE A 26 -6.33 -2.89 1.06
CA ILE A 26 -5.66 -2.06 0.05
C ILE A 26 -4.40 -1.48 0.68
N THR A 27 -3.26 -1.72 0.05
CA THR A 27 -1.96 -1.23 0.53
C THR A 27 -1.53 -0.03 -0.30
N LEU A 28 -1.42 1.12 0.36
CA LEU A 28 -0.84 2.34 -0.17
C LEU A 28 0.59 2.45 0.38
N ASP A 29 1.61 2.37 -0.48
CA ASP A 29 2.98 2.68 -0.08
C ASP A 29 3.82 3.08 -1.30
N ARG A 30 5.03 3.59 -1.05
CA ARG A 30 6.04 3.89 -2.08
C ARG A 30 6.77 2.61 -2.43
N GLY A 31 6.56 2.10 -3.64
CA GLY A 31 7.03 0.81 -4.12
C GLY A 31 8.45 0.46 -3.66
N PRO A 32 9.48 1.29 -3.86
CA PRO A 32 10.87 0.97 -3.50
C PRO A 32 11.12 0.72 -2.00
N ARG A 33 10.31 1.30 -1.11
CA ARG A 33 10.47 1.23 0.36
C ARG A 33 9.59 0.20 1.04
N THR A 34 8.65 -0.40 0.33
CA THR A 34 7.76 -1.42 0.87
C THR A 34 8.52 -2.72 1.12
N ALA A 35 8.29 -3.39 2.25
CA ALA A 35 8.79 -4.73 2.49
C ALA A 35 8.34 -5.70 1.37
N ARG A 36 9.23 -6.60 0.94
CA ARG A 36 8.95 -7.55 -0.16
C ARG A 36 7.71 -8.42 0.13
N GLU A 37 7.53 -8.79 1.39
CA GLU A 37 6.42 -9.61 1.85
C GLU A 37 5.08 -8.87 1.76
N ILE A 38 5.05 -7.58 2.10
CA ILE A 38 3.86 -6.73 1.98
C ILE A 38 3.48 -6.56 0.51
N ARG A 39 4.44 -6.35 -0.41
CA ARG A 39 4.16 -6.31 -1.86
C ARG A 39 3.55 -7.62 -2.36
N ARG A 40 4.12 -8.76 -1.94
CA ARG A 40 3.58 -10.09 -2.31
C ARG A 40 2.18 -10.32 -1.73
N PHE A 41 1.94 -9.91 -0.48
CA PHE A 41 0.64 -10.00 0.18
C PHE A 41 -0.42 -9.14 -0.50
N ALA A 42 -0.08 -7.89 -0.82
CA ALA A 42 -0.97 -6.91 -1.42
C ALA A 42 -1.35 -7.27 -2.86
N GLY A 43 -0.41 -7.79 -3.66
CA GLY A 43 -0.65 -8.22 -5.04
C GLY A 43 -1.32 -7.11 -5.87
N SER A 44 -2.46 -7.42 -6.49
CA SER A 44 -3.24 -6.46 -7.28
C SER A 44 -3.85 -5.30 -6.49
N ASN A 45 -3.87 -5.38 -5.15
CA ASN A 45 -4.36 -4.33 -4.25
C ASN A 45 -3.25 -3.41 -3.72
N PHE A 46 -2.03 -3.53 -4.25
CA PHE A 46 -0.99 -2.54 -4.04
C PHE A 46 -1.28 -1.28 -4.89
N ARG A 47 -1.09 -0.11 -4.29
CA ARG A 47 -1.25 1.19 -4.94
C ARG A 47 -0.03 2.03 -4.62
N ASP A 48 0.83 2.18 -5.62
CA ASP A 48 1.97 3.08 -5.53
C ASP A 48 1.52 4.52 -5.70
N PHE A 49 1.76 5.35 -4.69
CA PHE A 49 1.44 6.78 -4.74
C PHE A 49 2.69 7.67 -4.90
N GLU A 50 3.88 7.09 -5.11
CA GLU A 50 5.05 7.87 -5.53
C GLU A 50 4.74 8.67 -6.80
N TYR A 51 3.96 8.08 -7.72
CA TYR A 51 3.45 8.76 -8.90
C TYR A 51 2.46 9.89 -8.58
N LEU A 52 1.65 9.78 -7.53
CA LEU A 52 0.74 10.84 -7.09
C LEU A 52 1.52 12.09 -6.63
N LYS A 53 2.66 11.90 -5.93
CA LYS A 53 3.54 13.01 -5.55
C LYS A 53 4.03 13.78 -6.78
N TYR A 54 4.42 13.09 -7.84
CA TYR A 54 4.86 13.75 -9.08
C TYR A 54 3.70 14.48 -9.79
N ARG A 55 2.50 13.91 -9.79
CA ARG A 55 1.31 14.56 -10.36
C ARG A 55 0.93 15.85 -9.64
N ILE A 56 0.88 15.83 -8.31
CA ILE A 56 0.54 17.02 -7.50
C ILE A 56 1.58 18.12 -7.75
N LYS A 57 2.87 17.78 -7.76
CA LYS A 57 3.94 18.74 -8.07
C LYS A 57 3.80 19.34 -9.47
N PHE A 58 3.34 18.59 -10.47
CA PHE A 58 3.16 19.12 -11.82
C PHE A 58 2.01 20.14 -11.86
N ASP A 59 0.91 19.87 -11.17
CA ASP A 59 -0.25 20.77 -11.11
C ASP A 59 0.04 22.05 -10.32
N GLU A 60 0.87 22.02 -9.27
CA GLU A 60 1.32 23.23 -8.55
C GLU A 60 2.21 24.17 -9.39
N ASN A 61 2.82 23.66 -10.46
CA ASN A 61 3.70 24.43 -11.35
C ASN A 61 2.99 24.92 -12.63
N LYS A 62 1.67 24.76 -12.72
CA LYS A 62 0.81 25.33 -13.77
C LYS A 62 0.06 26.54 -13.25
#